data_AF-A0A2L0ENX3-F1
#
_entry.id   AF-A0A2L0ENX3-F1
#
_cell.length_a   1.000
_cell.length_b   1.000
_cell.length_c   1.000
_cell.angle_alpha   90.00
_cell.angle_beta   90.00
_cell.angle_gamma   90.00
#
_symmetry.space_group_name_H-M   'P 1'
#
loop_
_entity.id
_entity.type
_entity.pdbx_description
1 polymer ?
#
loop_
_entity_poly.entity_id
_entity_poly.type
_entity_poly.pdbx_seq_one_letter_code
_entity_poly.pdbx_strand_id
1 'polypeptide(L)' 'MRGNCSMVREGRGMPRAPRVRNPSPPAAVVASLSETLTRAVALGDEIAARAVLEVIGRLLGLSAIPEGRARSSR' A
#
# COMPACT_ATOMS: atom_id res chain seq x y z
N MET A 1 -2.88 33.27 47.30
CA MET A 1 -3.10 33.24 45.83
C MET A 1 -1.90 32.55 45.18
N ARG A 2 -2.15 31.51 44.35
CA ARG A 2 -1.35 30.98 43.22
C ARG A 2 0.17 30.80 43.41
N GLY A 3 0.78 29.65 43.14
CA GLY A 3 0.33 28.41 42.51
C GLY A 3 1.56 27.51 42.32
N ASN A 4 1.36 26.20 42.43
CA ASN A 4 2.38 25.17 42.19
C ASN A 4 2.96 25.27 40.77
N CYS A 5 4.28 25.33 40.64
CA CYS A 5 4.95 25.04 39.38
C CYS A 5 4.97 23.51 39.17
N SER A 6 4.07 23.07 38.30
CA SER A 6 3.82 21.67 37.95
C SER A 6 5.04 20.92 37.45
N MET A 7 5.21 19.73 38.02
CA MET A 7 5.80 18.56 37.39
C MET A 7 5.10 18.20 36.05
N VAL A 8 5.89 17.60 35.16
CA VAL A 8 5.54 16.58 34.16
C VAL A 8 4.57 16.90 33.01
N ARG A 9 5.14 17.06 31.81
CA ARG A 9 4.72 16.46 30.51
C ARG A 9 5.60 17.07 29.41
N GLU A 10 6.21 16.35 28.49
CA GLU A 10 5.63 15.28 27.69
C GLU A 10 6.66 14.21 27.33
N GLY A 11 6.21 12.95 27.39
CA GLY A 11 6.89 11.85 26.76
C GLY A 11 6.89 12.04 25.25
N ARG A 12 8.02 12.46 24.69
CA ARG A 12 8.33 12.16 23.28
C ARG A 12 8.80 10.71 23.22
N GLY A 13 7.83 9.80 23.25
CA GLY A 13 8.06 8.43 22.85
C GLY A 13 8.58 8.45 21.41
N MET A 14 9.86 8.16 21.23
CA MET A 14 10.43 7.87 19.92
C MET A 14 9.50 6.86 19.23
N PRO A 15 9.07 7.09 17.98
CA PRO A 15 8.30 6.08 17.28
C PRO A 15 9.18 4.84 17.25
N ARG A 16 8.72 3.77 17.91
CA ARG A 16 9.40 2.49 17.91
C ARG A 16 9.71 2.19 16.45
N ALA A 17 11.00 2.03 16.12
CA ALA A 17 11.43 1.69 14.78
C ALA A 17 10.49 0.60 14.25
N PRO A 18 9.92 0.77 13.05
CA PRO A 18 8.95 -0.19 12.52
C PRO A 18 9.54 -1.57 12.69
N ARG A 19 8.85 -2.43 13.45
CA ARG A 19 9.30 -3.81 13.66
C ARG A 19 9.46 -4.39 12.27
N VAL A 20 10.70 -4.65 11.86
CA VAL A 20 11.01 -5.30 10.58
C VAL A 20 10.44 -6.71 10.71
N ARG A 21 9.16 -6.84 10.37
CA ARG A 21 8.52 -8.14 10.19
C ARG A 21 9.17 -8.71 8.95
N ASN A 22 9.78 -9.88 9.08
CA ASN A 22 10.10 -10.68 7.91
C ASN A 22 8.79 -10.84 7.13
N PRO A 23 8.67 -10.24 5.94
CA PRO A 23 7.46 -10.34 5.17
C PRO A 23 7.27 -11.82 4.85
N SER A 24 6.03 -12.30 4.98
CA SER A 24 5.69 -13.59 4.39
C SER A 24 6.08 -13.57 2.90
N PRO A 25 6.55 -14.67 2.29
CA PRO A 25 6.91 -14.70 0.87
C PRO A 25 5.91 -13.98 -0.07
N PRO A 26 4.57 -14.17 0.05
CA PRO A 26 3.61 -13.40 -0.75
C PRO A 26 3.65 -11.88 -0.49
N ALA A 27 3.90 -11.44 0.74
CA ALA A 27 3.99 -10.02 1.05
C ALA A 27 5.24 -9.37 0.44
N ALA A 28 6.36 -10.09 0.36
CA ALA A 28 7.55 -9.61 -0.33
C ALA A 28 7.31 -9.43 -1.84
N VAL A 29 6.58 -10.36 -2.46
CA VAL A 29 6.19 -10.28 -3.88
C VAL A 29 5.29 -9.06 -4.12
N VAL A 30 4.27 -8.84 -3.27
CA VAL A 30 3.37 -7.67 -3.39
C VAL A 30 4.13 -6.35 -3.24
N ALA A 31 5.08 -6.26 -2.30
CA ALA A 31 5.90 -5.06 -2.13
C ALA A 31 6.76 -4.75 -3.37
N SER A 32 7.38 -5.78 -3.94
CA SER A 32 8.17 -5.65 -5.17
C SER A 32 7.32 -5.21 -6.38
N LEU A 33 6.12 -5.78 -6.51
CA LEU A 33 5.16 -5.38 -7.55
C LEU A 33 4.69 -3.93 -7.35
N SER A 34 4.46 -3.50 -6.11
CA SER A 34 4.06 -2.12 -5.81
C SER A 34 5.15 -1.10 -6.14
N GLU A 35 6.43 -1.43 -5.90
CA GLU A 35 7.56 -0.60 -6.35
C GLU A 35 7.60 -0.51 -7.89
N THR A 36 7.44 -1.65 -8.56
CA THR A 36 7.42 -1.72 -10.04
C THR A 36 6.29 -0.89 -10.62
N LEU A 37 5.09 -0.98 -10.04
CA LEU A 37 3.93 -0.18 -10.44
C LEU A 37 4.19 1.32 -10.29
N THR A 38 4.77 1.72 -9.15
CA THR A 38 5.10 3.13 -8.89
C THR A 38 6.04 3.69 -9.95
N ARG A 39 7.07 2.91 -10.34
CA ARG A 39 7.99 3.31 -11.43
C ARG A 39 7.31 3.34 -12.79
N ALA A 40 6.52 2.33 -13.13
CA ALA A 40 5.77 2.29 -14.39
C ALA A 40 4.87 3.52 -14.54
N VAL A 41 4.14 3.89 -13.48
CA VAL A 41 3.28 5.09 -13.46
C VAL A 41 4.11 6.37 -13.58
N ALA A 42 5.23 6.48 -12.86
CA ALA A 42 6.11 7.65 -12.95
C ALA A 42 6.72 7.84 -14.34
N LEU A 43 6.92 6.75 -15.09
CA LEU A 43 7.42 6.76 -16.47
C LEU A 43 6.31 6.90 -17.52
N GLY A 44 5.04 6.79 -17.13
CA GLY A 44 3.90 6.75 -18.07
C GLY A 44 3.78 5.43 -18.84
N ASP A 45 4.39 4.35 -18.36
CA ASP A 45 4.29 3.03 -18.99
C ASP A 45 2.98 2.33 -18.58
N GLU A 46 1.93 2.63 -19.34
CA GLU A 46 0.58 2.10 -19.11
C GLU A 46 0.51 0.58 -19.27
N ILE A 47 1.34 0.01 -20.15
CA ILE A 47 1.35 -1.44 -20.40
C ILE A 47 1.96 -2.16 -19.20
N ALA A 48 3.10 -1.68 -18.70
CA ALA A 48 3.73 -2.23 -17.51
C ALA A 48 2.84 -2.04 -16.27
N ALA A 49 2.21 -0.88 -16.11
CA ALA A 49 1.29 -0.62 -15.00
C ALA A 49 0.10 -1.59 -15.02
N ARG A 50 -0.50 -1.81 -16.20
CA ARG A 50 -1.62 -2.74 -16.36
C ARG A 50 -1.21 -4.18 -16.08
N ALA A 51 -0.08 -4.63 -16.62
CA ALA A 51 0.42 -5.99 -16.39
C ALA A 51 0.66 -6.27 -14.89
N VAL A 52 1.24 -5.31 -14.16
CA VAL A 52 1.45 -5.44 -12.71
C VAL A 52 0.12 -5.52 -11.95
N LEU A 53 -0.88 -4.72 -12.32
CA LEU A 53 -2.21 -4.81 -11.73
C LEU A 53 -2.91 -6.14 -12.02
N GLU A 54 -2.76 -6.70 -13.21
CA GLU A 54 -3.28 -8.04 -13.54
C GLU A 54 -2.62 -9.14 -12.69
N VAL A 55 -1.30 -9.06 -12.49
CA VAL A 55 -0.58 -10.00 -11.62
C VAL A 55 -1.06 -9.88 -10.17
N ILE A 56 -1.23 -8.65 -9.65
CA ILE A 56 -1.78 -8.42 -8.31
C ILE A 56 -3.21 -8.98 -8.22
N GLY A 57 -4.05 -8.75 -9.23
CA GLY A 57 -5.40 -9.30 -9.28
C GLY A 57 -5.41 -10.83 -9.22
N ARG A 58 -4.55 -11.50 -10.01
CA ARG A 58 -4.39 -12.96 -9.98
C ARG A 58 -3.90 -13.47 -8.62
N LEU A 59 -2.94 -12.78 -7.98
CA LEU A 59 -2.46 -13.13 -6.64
C LEU A 59 -3.57 -13.02 -5.58
N LEU A 60 -4.49 -12.09 -5.76
CA LEU A 60 -5.64 -11.88 -4.88
C LEU A 60 -6.87 -12.73 -5.26
N GLY A 61 -6.79 -13.54 -6.32
CA GLY A 61 -7.93 -14.31 -6.84
C GLY A 61 -9.02 -13.42 -7.48
N LEU A 62 -8.73 -12.15 -7.72
CA LEU A 62 -9.58 -11.23 -8.45
C LEU A 62 -9.39 -11.54 -9.94
N SER A 63 -10.34 -12.28 -10.52
CA SER A 63 -10.39 -12.40 -11.99
C SER A 63 -10.44 -10.99 -12.55
N ALA A 64 -9.42 -10.62 -13.33
CA ALA A 64 -9.35 -9.35 -14.03
C ALA A 64 -10.45 -9.35 -15.10
N ILE A 65 -11.70 -9.16 -14.68
CA ILE A 65 -12.78 -8.86 -15.59
C ILE A 65 -12.42 -7.47 -16.13
N PRO A 66 -11.98 -7.34 -17.40
CA PRO A 66 -11.92 -6.02 -17.98
C PRO A 66 -13.33 -5.48 -17.85
N GLU A 67 -13.51 -4.29 -17.27
CA GLU A 67 -14.81 -3.63 -17.17
C GLU A 67 -15.34 -3.29 -18.57
N GLY A 68 -15.68 -4.31 -19.35
CA GLY A 68 -16.62 -4.26 -20.44
C GLY A 68 -17.99 -4.22 -19.82
N ARG A 69 -18.34 -3.05 -19.28
CA ARG A 69 -19.69 -2.49 -19.25
C ARG A 69 -20.78 -3.55 -19.48
N ALA A 70 -21.15 -4.29 -18.45
CA ALA A 70 -22.49 -4.84 -18.38
C ALA A 70 -23.43 -3.65 -18.15
N ARG A 71 -23.66 -2.87 -19.21
CA ARG A 71 -24.74 -1.89 -19.27
C ARG A 71 -25.98 -2.74 -19.11
N SER A 72 -26.54 -2.70 -17.91
CA SER A 72 -27.91 -3.10 -17.66
C SER A 72 -28.79 -2.20 -18.54
N SER A 73 -29.07 -2.66 -19.77
CA SER A 73 -30.19 -2.17 -20.55
C SER A 73 -31.42 -2.73 -19.88
N ARG A 74 -31.98 -1.90 -19.02
CA ARG A 74 -33.31 -2.05 -18.44
C ARG A 74 -34.36 -1.82 -19.52
#